data_AF-A0A8M9PIH4-F1
#
_entry.id   AF-A0A8M9PIH4-F1
#
_cell.length_a   1.000
_cell.length_b   1.000
_cell.length_c   1.000
_cell.angle_alpha   90.00
_cell.angle_beta   90.00
_cell.angle_gamma   90.00
#
_symmetry.space_group_name_H-M   'P 1'
#
loop_
_entity.id
_entity.type
_entity.pdbx_description
1 polymer ?
#
loop_
_entity_poly.entity_id
_entity_poly.type
_entity_poly.pdbx_seq_one_letter_code
_entity_poly.pdbx_strand_id
1 'polypeptide(L)'
;MSALQDSWPSGTECVAKYNFQGSTDQDLPFCKGDLLTIIGVTQDPNWYKAKNAVGREGMIPANYVQKREGVKSGGKLSLMP
;
A
#
# COMPACT_ATOMS: atom_id res chain seq x y z
N MET A 1 -20.99 16.11 -7.82
CA MET A 1 -20.70 14.67 -7.89
C MET A 1 -19.32 14.48 -7.28
N SER A 2 -19.26 13.71 -6.19
CA SER A 2 -18.08 13.48 -5.36
C SER A 2 -16.87 13.10 -6.22
N ALA A 3 -15.82 13.92 -6.18
CA ALA A 3 -14.52 13.53 -6.69
C ALA A 3 -14.17 12.19 -6.06
N LEU A 4 -14.01 11.16 -6.89
CA LEU A 4 -13.45 9.90 -6.48
C LEU A 4 -12.06 10.23 -5.95
N GLN A 5 -11.92 10.41 -4.63
CA GLN A 5 -10.59 10.39 -4.02
C GLN A 5 -10.04 9.00 -4.34
N ASP A 6 -8.99 8.95 -5.16
CA ASP A 6 -8.30 7.76 -5.66
C ASP A 6 -7.69 6.97 -4.50
N SER A 7 -8.56 6.38 -3.68
CA SER A 7 -8.20 5.55 -2.56
C SER A 7 -7.67 4.23 -3.08
N TRP A 8 -6.61 3.72 -2.47
CA TRP A 8 -6.04 2.45 -2.91
C TRP A 8 -6.96 1.30 -2.51
N PRO A 9 -7.43 0.47 -3.48
CA PRO A 9 -8.27 -0.66 -3.15
C PRO A 9 -7.49 -1.69 -2.33
N SER A 10 -8.21 -2.48 -1.53
CA SER A 10 -7.63 -3.63 -0.82
C SER A 10 -6.93 -4.57 -1.81
N GLY A 11 -5.76 -5.07 -1.45
CA GLY A 11 -4.85 -5.84 -2.31
C GLY A 11 -3.82 -4.97 -3.05
N THR A 12 -3.92 -3.64 -2.98
CA THR A 12 -2.88 -2.77 -3.55
C THR A 12 -1.56 -2.98 -2.81
N GLU A 13 -0.51 -3.33 -3.55
CA GLU A 13 0.86 -3.33 -3.02
C GLU A 13 1.43 -1.91 -3.02
N CYS A 14 2.19 -1.59 -1.98
CA CYS A 14 2.93 -0.33 -1.87
C CYS A 14 4.28 -0.56 -1.20
N VAL A 15 5.23 0.32 -1.49
CA VAL A 15 6.59 0.28 -0.97
C VAL A 15 6.82 1.47 -0.05
N ALA A 16 7.41 1.23 1.12
CA ALA A 16 7.78 2.26 2.06
C ALA A 16 8.91 3.16 1.51
N LYS A 17 8.64 4.46 1.39
CA LYS A 17 9.64 5.48 1.00
C LYS A 17 10.55 5.87 2.17
N TYR A 18 10.04 5.78 3.39
CA TYR A 18 10.73 6.18 4.62
C TYR A 18 10.48 5.15 5.72
N ASN A 19 11.23 5.26 6.82
CA ASN A 19 10.95 4.50 8.04
C ASN A 19 9.76 5.14 8.77
N PHE A 20 8.90 4.32 9.35
CA PHE A 20 7.79 4.74 10.19
C PHE A 20 7.80 3.93 11.48
N GLN A 21 7.94 4.61 12.61
CA GLN A 21 8.04 3.94 13.92
C GLN A 21 6.67 3.68 14.58
N GLY A 22 5.59 4.26 14.05
CA GLY A 22 4.30 4.32 14.74
C GLY A 22 4.31 5.34 15.88
N SER A 23 3.17 5.94 16.15
CA SER A 23 2.89 6.83 17.29
C SER A 23 1.79 6.27 18.20
N THR A 24 1.01 5.29 17.71
CA THR A 24 -0.07 4.64 18.46
C THR A 24 0.02 3.11 18.36
N ASP A 25 -0.63 2.38 19.28
CA ASP A 25 -0.70 0.92 19.23
C ASP A 25 -1.44 0.36 18.00
N GLN A 26 -2.18 1.21 17.29
CA GLN A 26 -2.88 0.84 16.06
C GLN A 26 -2.00 0.98 14.82
N ASP A 27 -0.85 1.67 14.93
CA ASP A 27 0.04 1.92 13.82
C ASP A 27 0.84 0.66 13.48
N LEU A 28 1.17 0.52 12.20
CA LEU A 28 2.04 -0.54 11.72
C LEU A 28 3.43 0.04 11.43
N PRO A 29 4.44 -0.17 12.29
CA PRO A 29 5.80 0.25 11.99
C PRO A 29 6.37 -0.49 10.79
N PHE A 30 7.17 0.20 9.99
CA PHE A 30 7.86 -0.37 8.82
C PHE A 30 9.18 0.37 8.52
N CYS A 31 10.07 -0.30 7.80
CA CYS A 31 11.33 0.26 7.32
C CYS A 31 11.18 0.72 5.87
N LYS A 32 12.02 1.68 5.46
CA LYS A 32 12.17 2.08 4.06
C LYS A 32 12.48 0.84 3.21
N GLY A 33 11.73 0.67 2.12
CA GLY A 33 11.85 -0.47 1.21
C GLY A 33 10.90 -1.63 1.55
N ASP A 34 10.24 -1.63 2.71
CA ASP A 34 9.28 -2.67 3.06
C ASP A 34 8.10 -2.68 2.09
N LEU A 35 7.66 -3.90 1.76
CA LEU A 35 6.45 -4.14 0.99
C LEU A 35 5.25 -4.27 1.93
N LEU A 36 4.22 -3.48 1.64
CA LEU A 36 2.98 -3.43 2.40
C LEU A 36 1.80 -3.65 1.46
N THR A 37 0.79 -4.38 1.95
CA THR A 37 -0.45 -4.60 1.21
C THR A 37 -1.58 -3.83 1.89
N ILE A 38 -2.25 -2.95 1.14
CA ILE A 38 -3.43 -2.26 1.63
C ILE A 38 -4.54 -3.29 1.84
N ILE A 39 -5.17 -3.27 3.02
CA ILE A 39 -6.30 -4.14 3.36
C ILE A 39 -7.58 -3.35 3.62
N GLY A 40 -7.48 -2.04 3.87
CA GLY A 40 -8.65 -1.17 4.01
C GLY A 40 -8.34 0.31 3.86
N VAL A 41 -9.32 1.05 3.36
CA VAL A 41 -9.35 2.52 3.34
C VAL A 41 -9.98 3.02 4.63
N THR A 42 -9.50 4.13 5.17
CA THR A 42 -10.06 4.73 6.39
C THR A 42 -10.81 6.03 6.09
N GLN A 43 -11.45 6.63 7.11
CA GLN A 43 -12.11 7.92 6.95
C GLN A 43 -11.11 9.06 6.70
N ASP A 44 -9.85 8.88 7.12
CA ASP A 44 -8.76 9.82 6.82
C ASP A 44 -8.01 9.34 5.56
N PRO A 45 -8.04 10.09 4.44
CA PRO A 45 -7.34 9.72 3.22
C PRO A 45 -5.80 9.70 3.38
N ASN A 46 -5.27 10.27 4.46
CA ASN A 46 -3.85 10.19 4.79
C ASN A 46 -3.46 8.86 5.42
N TRP A 47 -4.42 8.01 5.79
CA TRP A 47 -4.16 6.76 6.47
C TRP A 47 -4.86 5.56 5.82
N TYR A 48 -4.10 4.49 5.65
CA TYR A 48 -4.61 3.20 5.20
C TYR A 48 -4.39 2.15 6.27
N LYS A 49 -5.28 1.16 6.34
CA LYS A 49 -4.98 -0.09 7.03
C LYS A 49 -4.20 -0.98 6.08
N ALA A 50 -3.02 -1.42 6.49
CA ALA A 50 -2.15 -2.27 5.70
C ALA A 50 -1.68 -3.50 6.48
N LYS A 51 -1.10 -4.44 5.75
CA LYS A 51 -0.48 -5.67 6.26
C LYS A 51 0.95 -5.78 5.74
N ASN A 52 1.89 -6.16 6.60
CA ASN A 52 3.28 -6.41 6.20
C ASN A 52 3.53 -7.88 5.84
N ALA A 53 4.75 -8.19 5.38
CA ALA A 53 5.15 -9.53 4.95
C ALA A 53 5.05 -10.61 6.05
N VAL A 54 5.18 -10.24 7.34
CA VAL A 54 5.04 -11.17 8.47
C VAL A 54 3.60 -11.31 8.96
N GLY A 55 2.66 -10.62 8.30
CA GLY A 55 1.24 -10.71 8.56
C GLY A 55 0.70 -9.80 9.66
N ARG A 56 1.51 -8.87 10.17
CA ARG A 56 1.03 -7.83 11.10
C ARG A 56 0.22 -6.79 10.35
N GLU A 57 -0.86 -6.34 10.97
CA GLU A 57 -1.77 -5.34 10.43
C GLU A 57 -1.76 -4.08 11.28
N GLY A 58 -1.99 -2.94 10.65
CA GLY A 58 -2.17 -1.68 11.33
C GLY A 58 -2.23 -0.50 10.38
N MET A 59 -2.23 0.70 10.96
CA MET A 59 -2.39 1.96 10.27
C MET A 59 -1.05 2.43 9.70
N ILE A 60 -1.05 2.85 8.43
CA ILE A 60 0.11 3.42 7.75
C ILE A 60 -0.23 4.78 7.14
N PRO A 61 0.69 5.75 7.20
CA PRO A 61 0.49 7.03 6.55
C PRO A 61 0.76 6.93 5.04
N ALA A 62 -0.24 7.32 4.23
CA ALA A 62 -0.21 7.26 2.76
C ALA A 62 0.99 7.98 2.16
N ASN A 63 1.40 9.11 2.76
CA ASN A 63 2.55 9.90 2.29
C ASN A 63 3.91 9.22 2.55
N TYR A 64 3.98 8.18 3.38
CA TYR A 64 5.21 7.41 3.63
C TYR A 64 5.39 6.23 2.68
N VAL A 65 4.37 5.89 1.91
CA VAL A 65 4.38 4.78 0.98
C VAL A 65 4.17 5.26 -0.44
N GLN A 66 4.56 4.43 -1.39
CA GLN A 66 4.30 4.63 -2.81
C GLN A 66 3.60 3.39 -3.34
N LYS A 67 2.46 3.57 -4.02
CA LYS A 67 1.79 2.48 -4.72
C LYS A 67 2.79 1.79 -5.65
N ARG A 68 2.94 0.47 -5.49
CA ARG A 68 3.71 -0.35 -6.40
C ARG A 68 2.86 -0.46 -7.66
N GLU A 69 3.24 0.26 -8.71
CA GLU A 69 2.69 -0.02 -10.02
C GLU A 69 3.21 -1.42 -10.39
N GLY A 70 2.32 -2.41 -10.28
CA GLY A 70 2.60 -3.72 -10.85
C GLY A 70 2.99 -3.46 -12.30
N VAL A 71 4.19 -3.93 -12.68
CA VAL A 71 4.55 -4.06 -14.09
C VAL A 71 3.34 -4.74 -14.71
N LYS A 72 2.51 -3.97 -15.44
CA LYS A 72 1.40 -4.55 -16.18
C LYS A 72 2.07 -5.65 -16.96
N SER A 73 1.72 -6.89 -16.65
CA SER A 73 2.10 -8.05 -17.43
C SER A 73 1.83 -7.62 -18.85
N GLY A 74 2.91 -7.35 -19.59
CA GLY A 74 2.83 -6.92 -20.97
C GLY A 74 2.01 -8.00 -21.64
N GLY A 75 0.77 -7.65 -21.96
CA GLY A 75 -0.11 -8.51 -22.70
C GLY A 75 0.66 -8.95 -23.94
N LYS A 76 0.60 -10.25 -24.21
CA LYS A 76 0.97 -10.83 -25.50
C LYS A 76 2.48 -11.02 -25.77
N LEU A 77 3.13 -11.87 -24.98
CA LEU A 77 4.14 -12.79 -25.53
C LEU A 77 3.41 -13.90 -26.31
N SER A 78 2.84 -13.55 -27.47
CA SER A 78 2.56 -14.56 -28.49
C SER A 78 3.88 -14.85 -29.21
N LEU A 79 4.67 -15.76 -28.64
CA LEU A 79 5.56 -16.59 -29.43
C LEU A 79 4.65 -17.50 -30.24
N MET A 80 4.37 -17.12 -31.49
CA MET A 80 4.02 -18.10 -32.51
C MET A 80 5.34 -18.74 -32.99
N PRO A 81 5.31 -20.02 -33.39
CA PRO A 81 6.51 -20.77 -33.75
C PRO A 81 7.36 -20.12 -34.85
#